data_AF-A0A167PYZ5-F1
#
_entry.id   AF-A0A167PYZ5-F1
#
_cell.length_a   1.000
_cell.length_b   1.000
_cell.length_c   1.000
_cell.angle_alpha   90.00
_cell.angle_beta   90.00
_cell.angle_gamma   90.00
#
_symmetry.space_group_name_H-M   'P 1'
#
loop_
_entity.id
_entity.type
_entity.pdbx_description
1 polymer ?
#
loop_
_entity_poly.entity_id
_entity_poly.type
_entity_poly.pdbx_seq_one_letter_code
_entity_poly.pdbx_strand_id
1 'polypeptide(L)'
;MHSQLSYKQYRQLILMVSAFIIILLPFSFAAPIETILKENQDQSDMEAYFLRHFSKSVVDAFKVLKTILLAYLAHAMTIRPDSSTTLLPNMYKRLSALAWPTSGVYESFGAIVKIRHSDRIFGFNNLTVPPKLLPERSVNETFLQSEDWGSPNVPLLIDEKDLTPEEVDNGVENVEMKKHDNLEYLRNRFHSMEDDKIKRVKNCILNGSLYLGTNTLLISKDGTKLRLESSDMTICGPGASCKYQLPVHPSYVRYLTKPMIDQLELSHGIQNNAYFTTFIALVQLFYTVYECIQGTGQKWSKVLMIIFMTMSVLQLVSVYVLPTQVVAYSIKGVAEFNDPYRYLEKRKLEHSHPLASFLLHMFPNRAKKIFTDRECIIYDVLYKTGMKPAFVKAVISNPTGANITIAVQNPGRWEGAVIFGSTVAWLMLGFWPGFMAGTITEILVLVWILVGVPFHILRIFLFDPSYLIGWKLYLVLTIVLLVPGMGLVLSATVYGYIFGTPIEIS
;
A
#
# COMPACT_ATOMS: atom_id res chain seq x y z
N MET A 1 28.71 -4.23 -34.02
CA MET A 1 28.19 -3.06 -34.74
C MET A 1 27.15 -2.38 -33.87
N HIS A 2 27.53 -1.33 -33.14
CA HIS A 2 26.57 -0.47 -32.44
C HIS A 2 26.13 0.62 -33.40
N SER A 3 24.89 0.54 -33.90
CA SER A 3 24.31 1.64 -34.68
C SER A 3 24.15 2.84 -33.76
N GLN A 4 24.98 3.87 -33.95
CA GLN A 4 24.75 5.15 -33.29
C GLN A 4 23.46 5.75 -33.83
N LEU A 5 22.52 6.05 -32.93
CA LEU A 5 21.30 6.79 -33.24
C LEU A 5 21.67 8.11 -33.91
N SER A 6 21.01 8.41 -35.04
CA SER A 6 21.17 9.69 -35.72
C SER A 6 20.85 10.84 -34.76
N TYR A 7 21.58 11.95 -34.86
CA TYR A 7 21.32 13.17 -34.09
C TYR A 7 19.82 13.60 -34.14
N LYS A 8 19.16 13.34 -35.28
CA LYS A 8 17.72 13.60 -35.45
C LYS A 8 16.85 12.71 -34.56
N GLN A 9 17.22 11.43 -34.40
CA GLN A 9 16.55 10.47 -33.51
C GLN A 9 16.83 10.80 -32.04
N TYR A 10 18.04 11.26 -31.70
CA TYR A 10 18.39 11.69 -30.35
C TYR A 10 17.61 12.93 -29.92
N ARG A 11 17.46 13.91 -30.81
CA ARG A 11 16.64 15.11 -30.58
C ARG A 11 15.14 14.77 -30.41
N GLN A 12 14.61 13.85 -31.21
CA GLN A 12 13.23 13.38 -31.07
C GLN A 12 13.00 12.63 -29.75
N LEU A 13 13.96 11.81 -29.33
CA LEU A 13 13.91 11.10 -28.05
C LEU A 13 13.94 12.08 -26.88
N ILE A 14 14.82 13.09 -26.90
CA ILE A 14 14.87 14.15 -25.87
C ILE A 14 13.53 14.89 -25.81
N LEU A 15 12.97 15.30 -26.94
CA LEU A 15 11.70 16.01 -26.98
C LEU A 15 10.54 15.13 -26.48
N MET A 16 10.51 13.84 -26.81
CA MET A 16 9.55 12.89 -26.25
C MET A 16 9.70 12.73 -24.74
N VAL A 17 10.92 12.60 -24.23
CA VAL A 17 11.20 12.47 -22.80
C VAL A 17 10.84 13.76 -22.05
N SER A 18 11.14 14.93 -22.60
CA SER A 18 10.75 16.22 -22.01
C SER A 18 9.24 16.42 -22.00
N ALA A 19 8.53 16.07 -23.09
CA ALA A 19 7.07 16.10 -23.13
C ALA A 19 6.46 15.11 -22.12
N PHE A 20 7.07 13.93 -21.98
CA PHE A 20 6.65 12.93 -21.00
C PHE A 20 6.87 13.41 -19.56
N ILE A 21 7.97 14.09 -19.26
CA ILE A 21 8.25 14.73 -17.96
C ILE A 21 7.22 15.84 -17.68
N ILE A 22 6.88 16.67 -18.68
CA ILE A 22 5.90 17.74 -18.56
C ILE A 22 4.49 17.18 -18.30
N ILE A 23 4.11 16.08 -18.95
CA ILE A 23 2.82 15.40 -18.72
C ILE A 23 2.77 14.70 -17.35
N LEU A 24 3.91 14.27 -16.82
CA LEU A 24 4.02 13.65 -15.51
C LEU A 24 4.13 14.64 -14.34
N LEU A 25 4.36 15.93 -14.60
CA LEU A 25 4.29 16.95 -13.55
C LEU A 25 2.83 17.08 -13.09
N PRO A 26 2.54 16.97 -11.78
CA PRO A 26 1.18 17.02 -11.28
C PRO A 26 0.56 18.38 -11.65
N PHE A 27 -0.50 18.35 -12.46
CA PHE A 27 -1.39 19.49 -12.70
C PHE A 27 -2.17 19.79 -11.41
N SER A 28 -1.45 20.35 -10.43
CA SER A 28 -2.04 20.87 -9.19
C SER A 28 -2.34 22.35 -9.36
N PHE A 29 -3.13 22.76 -10.35
CA PHE A 29 -3.81 24.06 -10.36
C PHE A 29 -5.08 23.97 -11.21
N ALA A 30 -6.21 23.77 -10.54
CA ALA A 30 -7.52 24.07 -11.11
C ALA A 30 -7.67 25.61 -11.15
N ALA A 31 -7.55 26.18 -12.35
CA ALA A 31 -8.07 27.50 -12.65
C ALA A 31 -9.50 27.36 -13.22
N PRO A 32 -10.40 28.34 -13.01
CA PRO A 32 -11.83 28.18 -13.22
C PRO A 32 -12.23 28.15 -14.71
N ILE A 33 -13.34 27.47 -14.95
CA ILE A 33 -13.97 27.02 -16.22
C ILE A 33 -14.46 28.18 -17.13
N GLU A 34 -13.83 29.35 -17.10
CA GLU A 34 -14.24 30.52 -17.92
C GLU A 34 -13.47 30.70 -19.23
N THR A 35 -12.49 29.83 -19.55
CA THR A 35 -11.69 29.92 -20.79
C THR A 35 -12.21 29.11 -21.99
N ILE A 36 -13.31 28.37 -21.85
CA ILE A 36 -13.78 27.40 -22.86
C ILE A 36 -14.23 28.05 -24.19
N LEU A 37 -14.49 29.36 -24.24
CA LEU A 37 -14.93 30.05 -25.46
C LEU A 37 -13.80 30.64 -26.33
N LYS A 38 -12.57 30.76 -25.83
CA LYS A 38 -11.40 31.15 -26.65
C LYS A 38 -10.55 29.96 -27.12
N GLU A 39 -10.70 28.80 -26.49
CA GLU A 39 -9.88 27.62 -26.73
C GLU A 39 -10.12 26.96 -28.10
N ASN A 40 -11.31 27.12 -28.69
CA ASN A 40 -11.63 26.53 -30.01
C ASN A 40 -10.83 27.14 -31.17
N GLN A 41 -10.38 28.40 -31.06
CA GLN A 41 -9.58 29.05 -32.10
C GLN A 41 -8.10 28.67 -31.95
N ASP A 42 -7.57 28.67 -30.73
CA ASP A 42 -6.19 28.27 -30.42
C ASP A 42 -5.94 26.77 -30.60
N GLN A 43 -6.94 25.91 -30.39
CA GLN A 43 -6.80 24.47 -30.60
C GLN A 43 -6.69 24.13 -32.09
N SER A 44 -7.35 24.89 -32.97
CA SER A 44 -7.19 24.78 -34.42
C SER A 44 -5.78 25.20 -34.86
N ASP A 45 -5.22 26.24 -34.21
CA ASP A 45 -3.87 26.73 -34.50
C ASP A 45 -2.79 25.77 -34.00
N MET A 46 -2.98 25.13 -32.84
CA MET A 46 -2.05 24.11 -32.36
C MET A 46 -2.07 22.86 -33.23
N GLU A 47 -3.26 22.37 -33.62
CA GLU A 47 -3.37 21.20 -34.50
C GLU A 47 -2.80 21.49 -35.90
N ALA A 48 -3.07 22.67 -36.46
CA ALA A 48 -2.46 23.13 -37.70
C ALA A 48 -0.94 23.25 -37.57
N TYR A 49 -0.43 23.76 -36.44
CA TYR A 49 1.00 23.83 -36.16
C TYR A 49 1.63 22.43 -36.11
N PHE A 50 1.01 21.47 -35.42
CA PHE A 50 1.51 20.10 -35.35
C PHE A 50 1.48 19.41 -36.71
N LEU A 51 0.38 19.52 -37.47
CA LEU A 51 0.27 18.96 -38.81
C LEU A 51 1.26 19.60 -39.80
N ARG A 52 1.66 20.85 -39.58
CA ARG A 52 2.70 21.53 -40.38
C ARG A 52 4.11 21.00 -40.11
N HIS A 53 4.37 20.49 -38.91
CA HIS A 53 5.71 20.05 -38.49
C HIS A 53 5.86 18.52 -38.37
N PHE A 54 4.76 17.79 -38.29
CA PHE A 54 4.72 16.35 -38.10
C PHE A 54 3.75 15.70 -39.08
N SER A 55 4.00 14.44 -39.43
CA SER A 55 3.04 13.67 -40.22
C SER A 55 1.74 13.49 -39.44
N LYS A 56 0.61 13.38 -40.17
CA LYS A 56 -0.70 13.08 -39.58
C LYS A 56 -0.65 11.88 -38.62
N SER A 57 0.07 10.82 -38.99
CA SER A 57 0.28 9.64 -38.15
C SER A 57 0.95 9.94 -36.81
N VAL A 58 1.87 10.90 -36.75
CA VAL A 58 2.54 11.32 -35.51
C VAL A 58 1.60 12.20 -34.67
N VAL A 59 0.78 13.04 -35.29
CA VAL A 59 -0.23 13.83 -34.57
C VAL A 59 -1.29 12.90 -33.95
N ASP A 60 -1.78 11.93 -34.72
CA ASP A 60 -2.72 10.92 -34.24
C ASP A 60 -2.10 10.09 -33.10
N ALA A 61 -0.81 9.74 -33.23
CA ALA A 61 -0.04 9.10 -32.16
C ALA A 61 -0.02 9.93 -30.87
N PHE A 62 0.21 11.23 -30.95
CA PHE A 62 0.22 12.11 -29.79
C PHE A 62 -1.15 12.22 -29.14
N LYS A 63 -2.23 12.27 -29.93
CA LYS A 63 -3.62 12.28 -29.41
C LYS A 63 -3.93 11.00 -28.65
N VAL A 64 -3.57 9.85 -29.22
CA VAL A 64 -3.69 8.54 -28.58
C VAL A 64 -2.83 8.48 -27.32
N LEU A 65 -1.56 8.87 -27.39
CA LEU A 65 -0.65 8.85 -26.24
C LEU A 65 -1.15 9.74 -25.10
N LYS A 66 -1.64 10.95 -25.39
CA LYS A 66 -2.26 11.86 -24.41
C LYS A 66 -3.44 11.16 -23.72
N THR A 67 -4.34 10.59 -24.50
CA THR A 67 -5.54 9.87 -24.04
C THR A 67 -5.18 8.73 -23.10
N ILE A 68 -4.21 7.90 -23.50
CA ILE A 68 -3.71 6.80 -22.68
C ILE A 68 -3.01 7.28 -21.43
N LEU A 69 -2.18 8.33 -21.51
CA LEU A 69 -1.50 8.88 -20.34
C LEU A 69 -2.50 9.44 -19.33
N LEU A 70 -3.57 10.11 -19.80
CA LEU A 70 -4.65 10.56 -18.92
C LEU A 70 -5.39 9.38 -18.29
N ALA A 71 -5.68 8.32 -19.05
CA ALA A 71 -6.28 7.10 -18.51
C ALA A 71 -5.37 6.42 -17.48
N TYR A 72 -4.06 6.36 -17.71
CA TYR A 72 -3.09 5.82 -16.75
C TYR A 72 -2.95 6.70 -15.52
N LEU A 73 -2.85 8.01 -15.66
CA LEU A 73 -2.80 8.92 -14.51
C LEU A 73 -4.08 8.83 -13.68
N ALA A 74 -5.24 8.77 -14.32
CA ALA A 74 -6.50 8.61 -13.62
C ALA A 74 -6.56 7.23 -12.93
N HIS A 75 -6.09 6.14 -13.55
CA HIS A 75 -5.95 4.84 -12.90
C HIS A 75 -5.03 4.93 -11.67
N ALA A 76 -3.86 5.59 -11.79
CA ALA A 76 -2.95 5.85 -10.68
C ALA A 76 -3.61 6.58 -9.50
N MET A 77 -4.55 7.49 -9.78
CA MET A 77 -5.32 8.19 -8.75
C MET A 77 -6.38 7.31 -8.08
N THR A 78 -6.89 6.28 -8.78
CA THR A 78 -7.79 5.28 -8.19
C THR A 78 -7.08 4.31 -7.23
N ILE A 79 -5.76 4.13 -7.41
CA ILE A 79 -4.98 3.24 -6.56
C ILE A 79 -4.90 3.82 -5.15
N ARG A 80 -5.32 2.97 -4.21
CA ARG A 80 -5.31 3.25 -2.78
C ARG A 80 -3.95 3.80 -2.31
N PRO A 81 -3.92 4.93 -1.59
CA PRO A 81 -2.71 5.41 -0.95
C PRO A 81 -2.23 4.42 0.12
N ASP A 82 -0.92 4.35 0.28
CA ASP A 82 -0.22 3.74 1.40
C ASP A 82 -0.60 4.42 2.72
N SER A 83 -0.67 3.61 3.79
CA SER A 83 -1.15 4.07 5.10
C SER A 83 -0.16 4.95 5.84
N SER A 84 1.12 4.95 5.45
CA SER A 84 2.15 5.82 6.03
C SER A 84 1.93 7.30 5.74
N THR A 85 1.04 7.65 4.79
CA THR A 85 0.85 9.02 4.29
C THR A 85 2.11 9.65 3.68
N THR A 86 3.21 8.91 3.57
CA THR A 86 4.46 9.39 3.01
C THR A 86 4.42 9.38 1.48
N LEU A 87 5.03 10.39 0.85
CA LEU A 87 4.91 10.60 -0.60
C LEU A 87 5.51 9.45 -1.43
N LEU A 88 6.69 8.96 -1.05
CA LEU A 88 7.46 8.03 -1.88
C LEU A 88 6.86 6.60 -1.94
N PRO A 89 6.47 5.97 -0.81
CA PRO A 89 5.64 4.77 -0.79
C PRO A 89 4.36 4.88 -1.61
N ASN A 90 3.65 5.99 -1.45
CA ASN A 90 2.44 6.29 -2.23
C ASN A 90 2.71 6.29 -3.73
N MET A 91 3.72 7.03 -4.19
CA MET A 91 4.08 7.12 -5.60
C MET A 91 4.47 5.75 -6.16
N TYR A 92 5.34 5.01 -5.48
CA TYR A 92 5.74 3.68 -5.93
C TYR A 92 4.56 2.72 -6.03
N LYS A 93 3.66 2.69 -5.04
CA LYS A 93 2.49 1.82 -5.05
C LYS A 93 1.62 2.10 -6.27
N ARG A 94 1.37 3.38 -6.56
CA ARG A 94 0.60 3.82 -7.74
C ARG A 94 1.30 3.45 -9.04
N LEU A 95 2.59 3.78 -9.17
CA LEU A 95 3.37 3.47 -10.36
C LEU A 95 3.56 1.96 -10.56
N SER A 96 3.61 1.17 -9.48
CA SER A 96 3.72 -0.29 -9.55
C SER A 96 2.44 -0.94 -10.08
N ALA A 97 1.28 -0.41 -9.70
CA ALA A 97 0.01 -0.86 -10.27
C ALA A 97 -0.19 -0.38 -11.71
N LEU A 98 0.48 0.71 -12.14
CA LEU A 98 0.58 1.03 -13.56
C LEU A 98 1.54 0.13 -14.33
N ALA A 99 2.72 -0.12 -13.77
CA ALA A 99 3.77 -0.88 -14.41
C ALA A 99 3.40 -2.36 -14.54
N TRP A 100 2.59 -2.91 -13.64
CA TRP A 100 2.27 -4.35 -13.58
C TRP A 100 0.80 -4.60 -13.26
N PRO A 101 0.06 -5.37 -14.07
CA PRO A 101 -1.38 -5.49 -13.93
C PRO A 101 -1.77 -6.29 -12.69
N THR A 102 -1.01 -7.36 -12.40
CA THR A 102 -1.16 -8.20 -11.21
C THR A 102 -1.07 -7.38 -9.91
N SER A 103 -0.25 -6.31 -9.90
CA SER A 103 -0.04 -5.47 -8.73
C SER A 103 -1.31 -4.70 -8.31
N GLY A 104 -2.03 -4.12 -9.27
CA GLY A 104 -3.28 -3.44 -8.96
C GLY A 104 -4.37 -4.43 -8.52
N VAL A 105 -4.46 -5.62 -9.13
CA VAL A 105 -5.42 -6.65 -8.70
C VAL A 105 -5.13 -7.11 -7.27
N TYR A 106 -3.86 -7.38 -6.95
CA TYR A 106 -3.43 -7.83 -5.63
C TYR A 106 -3.82 -6.85 -4.53
N GLU A 107 -3.58 -5.55 -4.71
CA GLU A 107 -3.95 -4.53 -3.73
C GLU A 107 -5.47 -4.47 -3.54
N SER A 108 -6.25 -4.52 -4.61
CA SER A 108 -7.71 -4.51 -4.55
C SER A 108 -8.26 -5.72 -3.80
N PHE A 109 -7.79 -6.92 -4.15
CA PHE A 109 -8.23 -8.16 -3.50
C PHE A 109 -7.75 -8.25 -2.06
N GLY A 110 -6.51 -7.81 -1.77
CA GLY A 110 -5.99 -7.75 -0.41
C GLY A 110 -6.88 -6.94 0.52
N ALA A 111 -7.40 -5.79 0.06
CA ALA A 111 -8.36 -4.99 0.81
C ALA A 111 -9.70 -5.73 1.05
N ILE A 112 -10.23 -6.42 0.04
CA ILE A 112 -11.47 -7.22 0.15
C ILE A 112 -11.28 -8.40 1.12
N VAL A 113 -10.14 -9.10 1.04
CA VAL A 113 -9.77 -10.21 1.91
C VAL A 113 -9.63 -9.73 3.35
N LYS A 114 -9.02 -8.57 3.59
CA LYS A 114 -8.89 -7.96 4.91
C LYS A 114 -10.24 -7.71 5.57
N ILE A 115 -11.20 -7.11 4.87
CA ILE A 115 -12.52 -6.85 5.47
C ILE A 115 -13.26 -8.17 5.75
N ARG A 116 -13.19 -9.13 4.82
CA ARG A 116 -13.87 -10.43 4.91
C ARG A 116 -13.33 -11.26 6.08
N HIS A 117 -12.04 -11.14 6.35
CA HIS A 117 -11.38 -11.83 7.46
C HIS A 117 -11.10 -10.92 8.66
N SER A 118 -11.77 -9.77 8.76
CA SER A 118 -11.52 -8.80 9.83
C SER A 118 -11.66 -9.41 11.22
N ASP A 119 -12.73 -10.17 11.48
CA ASP A 119 -12.93 -10.83 12.77
C ASP A 119 -11.86 -11.89 13.07
N ARG A 120 -11.34 -12.58 12.06
CA ARG A 120 -10.19 -13.49 12.22
C ARG A 120 -8.90 -12.72 12.51
N ILE A 121 -8.67 -11.59 11.84
CA ILE A 121 -7.50 -10.73 12.03
C ILE A 121 -7.48 -10.16 13.46
N PHE A 122 -8.64 -9.73 13.97
CA PHE A 122 -8.77 -9.30 15.36
C PHE A 122 -8.70 -10.46 16.36
N GLY A 123 -9.07 -11.68 15.93
CA GLY A 123 -9.10 -12.87 16.77
C GLY A 123 -10.47 -13.18 17.39
N PHE A 124 -11.52 -12.45 17.02
CA PHE A 124 -12.88 -12.61 17.57
C PHE A 124 -13.47 -14.00 17.33
N ASN A 125 -13.05 -14.70 16.28
CA ASN A 125 -13.50 -16.07 15.98
C ASN A 125 -13.15 -17.08 17.08
N ASN A 126 -12.17 -16.78 17.94
CA ASN A 126 -11.75 -17.67 19.03
C ASN A 126 -12.59 -17.47 20.31
N LEU A 127 -13.49 -16.48 20.34
CA LEU A 127 -14.32 -16.21 21.50
C LEU A 127 -15.65 -16.98 21.42
N THR A 128 -15.81 -17.97 22.29
CA THR A 128 -17.08 -18.70 22.47
C THR A 128 -18.11 -17.92 23.29
N VAL A 129 -17.65 -16.96 24.10
CA VAL A 129 -18.50 -16.19 25.01
C VAL A 129 -19.23 -15.08 24.24
N PRO A 130 -20.56 -14.91 24.42
CA PRO A 130 -21.29 -13.81 23.81
C PRO A 130 -20.80 -12.47 24.37
N PRO A 131 -20.86 -11.39 23.57
CA PRO A 131 -20.41 -10.08 24.02
C PRO A 131 -21.22 -9.62 25.23
N LYS A 132 -20.52 -9.09 26.24
CA LYS A 132 -21.16 -8.48 27.41
C LYS A 132 -21.26 -6.98 27.15
N LEU A 133 -22.45 -6.42 27.36
CA LEU A 133 -22.60 -4.97 27.35
C LEU A 133 -21.72 -4.40 28.46
N LEU A 134 -20.78 -3.53 28.08
CA LEU A 134 -20.03 -2.76 29.06
C LEU A 134 -21.03 -1.84 29.77
N PRO A 135 -20.92 -1.65 31.09
CA PRO A 135 -21.72 -0.64 31.77
C PRO A 135 -21.50 0.67 31.06
N GLU A 136 -22.60 1.34 30.71
CA GLU A 136 -22.58 2.64 30.04
C GLU A 136 -21.82 3.60 30.94
N ARG A 137 -20.54 3.81 30.63
CA ARG A 137 -19.74 4.80 31.31
C ARG A 137 -20.34 6.12 30.85
N SER A 138 -20.98 6.85 31.76
CA SER A 138 -21.30 8.25 31.50
C SER A 138 -19.98 8.91 31.10
N VAL A 139 -19.80 9.20 29.82
CA VAL A 139 -18.66 9.93 29.27
C VAL A 139 -18.83 11.41 29.69
N ASN A 140 -19.06 11.63 30.98
CA ASN A 140 -19.03 12.95 31.59
C ASN A 140 -17.55 13.29 31.67
N GLU A 141 -17.08 14.13 30.74
CA GLU A 141 -15.99 15.14 30.74
C GLU A 141 -14.68 14.92 31.54
N THR A 142 -14.60 14.01 32.52
CA THR A 142 -13.42 13.78 33.36
C THR A 142 -12.24 13.19 32.59
N PHE A 143 -12.48 12.52 31.45
CA PHE A 143 -11.38 11.96 30.63
C PHE A 143 -10.66 13.02 29.80
N LEU A 144 -11.33 14.14 29.48
CA LEU A 144 -10.71 15.29 28.82
C LEU A 144 -10.22 16.33 29.84
N GLN A 145 -10.86 16.44 31.01
CA GLN A 145 -10.44 17.36 32.07
C GLN A 145 -9.39 16.82 33.05
N SER A 146 -9.01 15.53 33.00
CA SER A 146 -7.80 15.06 33.69
C SER A 146 -6.51 15.50 32.98
N GLU A 147 -6.52 16.69 32.38
CA GLU A 147 -5.41 17.35 31.68
C GLU A 147 -4.21 17.68 32.59
N ASP A 148 -4.12 17.08 33.78
CA ASP A 148 -2.86 16.95 34.51
C ASP A 148 -2.06 15.70 34.05
N TRP A 149 -2.05 15.43 32.74
CA TRP A 149 -0.96 14.70 32.10
C TRP A 149 0.31 15.57 31.98
N GLY A 150 0.22 16.83 32.45
CA GLY A 150 1.29 17.81 32.51
C GLY A 150 2.22 17.68 33.72
N SER A 151 1.92 16.81 34.71
CA SER A 151 2.94 16.44 35.69
C SER A 151 4.00 15.57 35.00
N PRO A 152 5.24 16.05 34.78
CA PRO A 152 6.33 15.31 34.12
C PRO A 152 6.93 14.25 35.04
N ASN A 153 6.15 13.72 35.97
CA ASN A 153 6.62 12.78 36.97
C ASN A 153 6.69 11.38 36.36
N VAL A 154 7.83 11.19 35.71
CA VAL A 154 8.57 9.95 35.49
C VAL A 154 7.75 8.90 34.74
N PRO A 155 7.95 8.73 33.41
CA PRO A 155 7.48 7.51 32.76
C PRO A 155 7.91 6.32 33.63
N LEU A 156 7.00 5.39 33.89
CA LEU A 156 7.27 4.22 34.74
C LEU A 156 8.51 3.50 34.17
N LEU A 157 9.69 3.87 34.64
CA LEU A 157 10.95 3.26 34.32
C LEU A 157 10.92 1.95 35.10
N ILE A 158 10.48 0.90 34.43
CA ILE A 158 10.54 -0.45 34.98
C ILE A 158 12.02 -0.72 35.26
N ASP A 159 12.37 -0.83 36.55
CA ASP A 159 13.74 -1.03 36.99
C ASP A 159 14.26 -2.36 36.43
N GLU A 160 15.41 -2.32 35.77
CA GLU A 160 15.91 -3.39 34.89
C GLU A 160 16.32 -4.66 35.67
N LYS A 161 16.37 -4.58 37.01
CA LYS A 161 16.91 -5.62 37.90
C LYS A 161 15.97 -6.79 38.20
N ASP A 162 14.70 -6.73 37.80
CA ASP A 162 13.69 -7.74 38.17
C ASP A 162 13.49 -8.90 37.16
N LEU A 163 14.41 -9.11 36.21
CA LEU A 163 14.21 -10.12 35.15
C LEU A 163 15.47 -10.97 34.89
N THR A 164 15.68 -12.00 35.71
CA THR A 164 16.52 -13.15 35.33
C THR A 164 15.67 -14.11 34.48
N PRO A 165 16.00 -14.34 33.19
CA PRO A 165 15.14 -15.09 32.26
C PRO A 165 15.11 -16.61 32.43
N GLU A 166 15.73 -17.19 33.48
CA GLU A 166 16.16 -18.59 33.43
C GLU A 166 15.17 -19.64 33.97
N GLU A 167 14.06 -19.28 34.63
CA GLU A 167 13.15 -20.30 35.21
C GLU A 167 11.66 -19.93 35.16
N VAL A 168 11.16 -19.46 33.99
CA VAL A 168 9.71 -19.27 33.83
C VAL A 168 9.09 -20.57 33.32
N ASP A 169 8.27 -21.22 34.16
CA ASP A 169 7.47 -22.38 33.80
C ASP A 169 6.48 -22.03 32.67
N ASN A 170 6.49 -22.81 31.59
CA ASN A 170 5.63 -22.67 30.41
C ASN A 170 4.12 -22.63 30.75
N GLY A 171 3.72 -23.19 31.90
CA GLY A 171 2.35 -23.12 32.41
C GLY A 171 1.93 -21.71 32.86
N VAL A 172 2.83 -20.98 33.54
CA VAL A 172 2.58 -19.62 34.06
C VAL A 172 2.52 -18.61 32.93
N GLU A 173 3.37 -18.76 31.91
CA GLU A 173 3.39 -17.87 30.73
C GLU A 173 2.05 -17.84 29.99
N ASN A 174 1.36 -18.97 29.89
CA ASN A 174 0.06 -19.04 29.20
C ASN A 174 -1.07 -18.34 29.96
N VAL A 175 -1.03 -18.36 31.29
CA VAL A 175 -2.02 -17.68 32.13
C VAL A 175 -1.80 -16.17 32.09
N GLU A 176 -0.55 -15.72 32.15
CA GLU A 176 -0.22 -14.30 32.12
C GLU A 176 -0.31 -13.69 30.72
N MET A 177 -0.05 -14.45 29.65
CA MET A 177 -0.29 -13.98 28.27
C MET A 177 -1.78 -13.67 28.04
N LYS A 178 -2.68 -14.49 28.60
CA LYS A 178 -4.14 -14.20 28.59
C LYS A 178 -4.50 -12.92 29.33
N LYS A 179 -3.67 -12.47 30.29
CA LYS A 179 -3.89 -11.23 31.03
C LYS A 179 -3.64 -9.97 30.20
N HIS A 180 -2.69 -10.04 29.26
CA HIS A 180 -2.39 -8.93 28.33
C HIS A 180 -3.21 -8.97 27.04
N ASP A 181 -3.90 -10.07 26.80
CA ASP A 181 -4.80 -10.24 25.67
C ASP A 181 -6.17 -9.59 25.97
N ASN A 182 -6.32 -8.32 25.58
CA ASN A 182 -7.53 -7.54 25.78
C ASN A 182 -8.61 -7.80 24.71
N LEU A 183 -8.61 -9.00 24.08
CA LEU A 183 -9.53 -9.35 23.00
C LEU A 183 -11.01 -9.25 23.40
N GLU A 184 -11.39 -9.74 24.59
CA GLU A 184 -12.77 -9.63 25.09
C GLU A 184 -13.18 -8.17 25.28
N TYR A 185 -12.28 -7.35 25.83
CA TYR A 185 -12.52 -5.92 26.01
C TYR A 185 -12.67 -5.20 24.67
N LEU A 186 -11.78 -5.46 23.70
CA LEU A 186 -11.85 -4.91 22.35
C LEU A 186 -13.17 -5.26 21.67
N ARG A 187 -13.60 -6.52 21.76
CA ARG A 187 -14.88 -6.99 21.21
C ARG A 187 -16.06 -6.30 21.86
N ASN A 188 -16.11 -6.26 23.19
CA ASN A 188 -17.19 -5.59 23.92
C ASN A 188 -17.22 -4.09 23.61
N ARG A 189 -16.05 -3.46 23.45
CA ARG A 189 -15.95 -2.05 23.07
C ARG A 189 -16.50 -1.80 21.67
N PHE A 190 -16.19 -2.67 20.69
CA PHE A 190 -16.84 -2.61 19.38
C PHE A 190 -18.35 -2.80 19.48
N HIS A 191 -18.84 -3.81 20.19
CA HIS A 191 -20.29 -4.02 20.34
C HIS A 191 -21.03 -2.87 21.05
N SER A 192 -20.33 -2.04 21.83
CA SER A 192 -20.93 -0.86 22.48
C SER A 192 -21.06 0.36 21.56
N MET A 193 -20.42 0.36 20.38
CA MET A 193 -20.49 1.47 19.42
C MET A 193 -21.64 1.26 18.44
N GLU A 194 -22.11 2.34 17.80
CA GLU A 194 -23.00 2.25 16.64
C GLU A 194 -22.31 1.54 15.46
N ASP A 195 -23.07 0.78 14.66
CA ASP A 195 -22.55 -0.03 13.54
C ASP A 195 -21.67 0.78 12.57
N ASP A 196 -22.08 2.00 12.23
CA ASP A 196 -21.32 2.89 11.36
C ASP A 196 -19.98 3.32 11.99
N LYS A 197 -19.96 3.59 13.30
CA LYS A 197 -18.73 3.93 14.03
C LYS A 197 -17.80 2.73 14.08
N ILE A 198 -18.30 1.54 14.40
CA ILE A 198 -17.52 0.29 14.40
C ILE A 198 -16.86 0.08 13.05
N LYS A 199 -17.64 0.20 11.96
CA LYS A 199 -17.15 0.01 10.60
C LYS A 199 -15.98 0.94 10.31
N ARG A 200 -16.06 2.22 10.67
CA ARG A 200 -15.00 3.21 10.44
C ARG A 200 -13.75 2.94 11.30
N VAL A 201 -13.91 2.57 12.57
CA VAL A 201 -12.79 2.18 13.45
C VAL A 201 -12.10 0.92 12.91
N LYS A 202 -12.86 -0.11 12.53
CA LYS A 202 -12.33 -1.33 11.90
C LYS A 202 -11.58 -1.00 10.61
N ASN A 203 -12.14 -0.14 9.75
CA ASN A 203 -11.46 0.31 8.53
C ASN A 203 -10.13 0.98 8.85
N CYS A 204 -10.09 1.87 9.85
CA CYS A 204 -8.85 2.53 10.28
C CYS A 204 -7.74 1.54 10.63
N ILE A 205 -8.10 0.51 11.40
CA ILE A 205 -7.16 -0.51 11.80
C ILE A 205 -6.72 -1.33 10.59
N LEU A 206 -7.66 -1.90 9.82
CA LEU A 206 -7.38 -2.80 8.69
C LEU A 206 -6.60 -2.13 7.55
N ASN A 207 -6.74 -0.81 7.40
CA ASN A 207 -5.97 -0.03 6.45
C ASN A 207 -4.47 0.02 6.78
N GLY A 208 -4.09 -0.32 8.02
CA GLY A 208 -2.74 -0.10 8.53
C GLY A 208 -2.47 1.37 8.84
N SER A 209 -3.52 2.17 9.04
CA SER A 209 -3.45 3.60 9.34
C SER A 209 -3.40 3.89 10.84
N LEU A 210 -3.31 2.86 11.67
CA LEU A 210 -3.12 2.98 13.12
C LEU A 210 -1.63 3.02 13.46
N TYR A 211 -1.24 4.03 14.21
CA TYR A 211 0.12 4.26 14.70
C TYR A 211 0.12 4.42 16.21
N LEU A 212 1.27 4.19 16.81
CA LEU A 212 1.54 4.43 18.22
C LEU A 212 2.58 5.54 18.33
N GLY A 213 2.19 6.64 18.98
CA GLY A 213 3.05 7.77 19.25
C GLY A 213 4.06 7.46 20.35
N THR A 214 5.32 7.83 20.13
CA THR A 214 6.43 7.69 21.08
C THR A 214 7.45 8.82 20.92
N ASN A 215 8.10 9.19 22.02
CA ASN A 215 9.16 10.21 22.00
C ASN A 215 10.57 9.62 21.93
N THR A 216 10.74 8.32 22.16
CA THR A 216 12.05 7.69 21.98
C THR A 216 12.32 7.50 20.49
N LEU A 217 13.59 7.44 20.09
CA LEU A 217 13.97 7.08 18.73
C LEU A 217 14.40 5.61 18.74
N LEU A 218 13.92 4.83 17.78
CA LEU A 218 14.44 3.48 17.54
C LEU A 218 15.34 3.50 16.32
N ILE A 219 16.62 3.25 16.55
CA ILE A 219 17.64 3.14 15.51
C ILE A 219 18.04 1.68 15.39
N SER A 220 18.10 1.17 14.16
CA SER A 220 18.68 -0.15 13.90
C SER A 220 20.18 -0.19 14.15
N LYS A 221 20.74 -1.40 14.23
CA LYS A 221 22.19 -1.61 14.42
C LYS A 221 23.05 -0.89 13.38
N ASP A 222 22.52 -0.62 12.20
CA ASP A 222 23.22 0.06 11.10
C ASP A 222 22.82 1.54 10.93
N GLY A 223 22.12 2.12 11.91
CA GLY A 223 21.77 3.54 11.89
C GLY A 223 20.45 3.87 11.18
N THR A 224 19.69 2.87 10.71
CA THR A 224 18.41 3.09 10.04
C THR A 224 17.34 3.45 11.07
N LYS A 225 16.65 4.58 10.88
CA LYS A 225 15.49 4.94 11.70
C LYS A 225 14.36 3.96 11.40
N LEU A 226 13.86 3.26 12.41
CA LEU A 226 12.72 2.34 12.27
C LEU A 226 11.37 3.00 12.51
N ARG A 227 11.37 4.22 13.06
CA ARG A 227 10.17 5.01 13.34
C ARG A 227 10.07 6.17 12.37
N LEU A 228 8.84 6.51 12.01
CA LEU A 228 8.54 7.68 11.18
C LEU A 228 8.52 8.93 12.06
N GLU A 229 9.00 10.06 11.56
CA GLU A 229 8.86 11.34 12.26
C GLU A 229 7.45 11.87 12.05
N SER A 230 6.80 12.33 13.12
CA SER A 230 5.44 12.87 13.04
C SER A 230 5.34 14.08 12.13
N SER A 231 6.42 14.87 12.01
CA SER A 231 6.53 16.01 11.09
C SER A 231 6.42 15.63 9.62
N ASP A 232 6.74 14.38 9.28
CA ASP A 232 6.73 13.87 7.90
C ASP A 232 5.41 13.18 7.55
N MET A 233 4.43 13.18 8.47
CA MET A 233 3.16 12.46 8.34
C MET A 233 1.98 13.41 8.48
N THR A 234 0.88 13.10 7.77
CA THR A 234 -0.42 13.70 8.07
C THR A 234 -1.12 12.82 9.09
N ILE A 235 -1.04 13.19 10.37
CA ILE A 235 -1.46 12.33 11.48
C ILE A 235 -2.31 13.10 12.50
N CYS A 236 -3.27 12.41 13.13
CA CYS A 236 -4.12 12.96 14.17
C CYS A 236 -4.31 11.96 15.32
N GLY A 237 -4.98 12.39 16.39
CA GLY A 237 -5.25 11.57 17.58
C GLY A 237 -4.30 11.85 18.75
N PRO A 238 -4.52 11.19 19.90
CA PRO A 238 -3.80 11.49 21.15
C PRO A 238 -2.28 11.29 21.07
N GLY A 239 -1.79 10.41 20.20
CA GLY A 239 -0.35 10.16 20.00
C GLY A 239 0.29 11.06 18.95
N ALA A 240 -0.45 11.94 18.27
CA ALA A 240 0.08 12.78 17.19
C ALA A 240 1.08 13.83 17.68
N SER A 241 1.01 14.21 18.97
CA SER A 241 1.95 15.14 19.60
C SER A 241 3.31 14.51 19.94
N CYS A 242 3.43 13.18 19.86
CA CYS A 242 4.70 12.50 20.04
C CYS A 242 5.64 12.78 18.86
N LYS A 243 6.95 12.73 19.08
CA LYS A 243 7.95 13.01 18.03
C LYS A 243 7.98 11.95 16.92
N TYR A 244 7.75 10.69 17.28
CA TYR A 244 7.87 9.57 16.36
C TYR A 244 6.61 8.69 16.38
N GLN A 245 6.41 7.96 15.29
CA GLN A 245 5.25 7.12 15.04
C GLN A 245 5.68 5.71 14.69
N LEU A 246 5.03 4.74 15.33
CA LEU A 246 5.27 3.32 15.16
C LEU A 246 4.02 2.65 14.56
N PRO A 247 4.09 2.02 13.38
CA PRO A 247 2.91 1.40 12.77
C PRO A 247 2.43 0.21 13.60
N VAL A 248 1.12 0.15 13.86
CA VAL A 248 0.48 -0.95 14.61
C VAL A 248 -0.20 -1.88 13.63
N HIS A 249 0.30 -3.11 13.52
CA HIS A 249 -0.36 -4.12 12.69
C HIS A 249 -1.72 -4.54 13.30
N PRO A 250 -2.78 -4.76 12.49
CA PRO A 250 -4.13 -5.09 12.97
C PRO A 250 -4.21 -6.22 13.99
N SER A 251 -3.39 -7.26 13.84
CA SER A 251 -3.38 -8.41 14.76
C SER A 251 -2.85 -8.07 16.17
N TYR A 252 -2.11 -6.97 16.33
CA TYR A 252 -1.60 -6.54 17.63
C TYR A 252 -2.56 -5.64 18.40
N VAL A 253 -3.66 -5.19 17.77
CA VAL A 253 -4.63 -4.30 18.42
C VAL A 253 -5.25 -4.93 19.67
N ARG A 254 -5.39 -6.27 19.71
CA ARG A 254 -5.85 -7.01 20.89
C ARG A 254 -4.92 -6.90 22.11
N TYR A 255 -3.64 -6.56 21.92
CA TYR A 255 -2.66 -6.43 23.01
C TYR A 255 -2.49 -4.98 23.51
N LEU A 256 -3.23 -4.03 22.92
CA LEU A 256 -3.30 -2.67 23.43
C LEU A 256 -3.96 -2.68 24.82
N THR A 257 -3.55 -1.76 25.69
CA THR A 257 -4.20 -1.61 27.00
C THR A 257 -5.63 -1.10 26.86
N LYS A 258 -6.48 -1.29 27.87
CA LYS A 258 -7.87 -0.80 27.85
C LYS A 258 -7.96 0.71 27.53
N PRO A 259 -7.17 1.61 28.16
CA PRO A 259 -7.17 3.03 27.80
C PRO A 259 -6.78 3.31 26.34
N MET A 260 -5.85 2.52 25.78
CA MET A 260 -5.46 2.66 24.37
C MET A 260 -6.57 2.17 23.42
N ILE A 261 -7.28 1.11 23.79
CA ILE A 261 -8.46 0.62 23.05
C ILE A 261 -9.58 1.66 23.09
N ASP A 262 -9.79 2.33 24.24
CA ASP A 262 -10.78 3.40 24.37
C ASP A 262 -10.46 4.57 23.41
N GLN A 263 -9.18 4.91 23.24
CA GLN A 263 -8.76 5.92 22.25
C GLN A 263 -9.12 5.53 20.80
N LEU A 264 -9.27 4.25 20.45
CA LEU A 264 -9.60 3.85 19.08
C LEU A 264 -10.98 4.34 18.64
N GLU A 265 -11.91 4.56 19.57
CA GLU A 265 -13.23 5.06 19.26
C GLU A 265 -13.17 6.41 18.53
N LEU A 266 -12.24 7.29 18.92
CA LEU A 266 -12.08 8.61 18.32
C LEU A 266 -11.62 8.54 16.85
N SER A 267 -11.14 7.39 16.38
CA SER A 267 -10.69 7.21 14.99
C SER A 267 -11.82 7.18 13.96
N HIS A 268 -13.09 7.04 14.38
CA HIS A 268 -14.23 6.95 13.46
C HIS A 268 -14.40 8.19 12.57
N GLY A 269 -13.91 9.37 13.01
CA GLY A 269 -14.01 10.63 12.28
C GLY A 269 -13.00 10.79 11.13
N ILE A 270 -12.03 9.88 10.99
CA ILE A 270 -10.87 10.06 10.09
C ILE A 270 -11.15 9.56 8.67
N GLN A 271 -12.18 8.74 8.51
CA GLN A 271 -12.50 8.17 7.21
C GLN A 271 -12.91 9.28 6.24
N ASN A 272 -12.15 9.44 5.15
CA ASN A 272 -12.54 10.32 4.07
C ASN A 272 -13.53 9.57 3.17
N ASN A 273 -14.66 10.19 2.87
CA ASN A 273 -15.51 9.67 1.82
C ASN A 273 -14.84 9.97 0.49
N ALA A 274 -14.27 8.94 -0.15
CA ALA A 274 -13.59 9.05 -1.44
C ALA A 274 -14.54 9.32 -2.61
N TYR A 275 -15.66 10.03 -2.41
CA TYR A 275 -16.67 10.29 -3.43
C TYR A 275 -16.09 11.00 -4.65
N PHE A 276 -15.22 11.99 -4.46
CA PHE A 276 -14.58 12.69 -5.56
C PHE A 276 -13.65 11.77 -6.36
N THR A 277 -12.81 10.99 -5.70
CA THR A 277 -11.94 9.99 -6.36
C THR A 277 -12.77 8.93 -7.08
N THR A 278 -13.87 8.49 -6.47
CA THR A 278 -14.83 7.52 -7.04
C THR A 278 -15.48 8.10 -8.29
N PHE A 279 -15.92 9.36 -8.24
CA PHE A 279 -16.49 10.07 -9.38
C PHE A 279 -15.48 10.19 -10.54
N ILE A 280 -14.25 10.62 -10.25
CA ILE A 280 -13.17 10.68 -11.26
C ILE A 280 -12.94 9.30 -11.88
N ALA A 281 -12.88 8.24 -11.06
CA ALA A 281 -12.69 6.87 -11.53
C ALA A 281 -13.83 6.42 -12.46
N LEU A 282 -15.08 6.78 -12.14
CA LEU A 282 -16.24 6.46 -12.98
C LEU A 282 -16.18 7.20 -14.32
N VAL A 283 -15.92 8.51 -14.31
CA VAL A 283 -15.78 9.31 -15.54
C VAL A 283 -14.67 8.74 -16.42
N GLN A 284 -13.52 8.42 -15.83
CA GLN A 284 -12.41 7.77 -16.53
C GLN A 284 -12.81 6.42 -17.12
N LEU A 285 -13.56 5.61 -16.37
CA LEU A 285 -14.00 4.31 -16.84
C LEU A 285 -14.92 4.44 -18.06
N PHE A 286 -15.90 5.34 -18.02
CA PHE A 286 -16.76 5.63 -19.17
C PHE A 286 -15.95 6.10 -20.38
N TYR A 287 -14.99 7.00 -20.16
CA TYR A 287 -14.10 7.48 -21.21
C TYR A 287 -13.24 6.35 -21.81
N THR A 288 -12.69 5.47 -20.96
CA THR A 288 -11.87 4.34 -21.41
C THR A 288 -12.70 3.33 -22.21
N VAL A 289 -13.95 3.07 -21.79
CA VAL A 289 -14.92 2.23 -22.53
C VAL A 289 -15.20 2.84 -23.90
N TYR A 290 -15.48 4.15 -23.95
CA TYR A 290 -15.72 4.86 -25.20
C TYR A 290 -14.53 4.71 -26.17
N GLU A 291 -13.31 4.96 -25.70
CA GLU A 291 -12.08 4.80 -26.50
C GLU A 291 -11.83 3.35 -26.91
N CYS A 292 -12.14 2.34 -26.07
CA CYS A 292 -11.99 0.94 -26.47
C CYS A 292 -12.93 0.57 -27.64
N ILE A 293 -14.17 1.07 -27.61
CA ILE A 293 -15.21 0.79 -28.60
C ILE A 293 -14.91 1.52 -29.91
N GLN A 294 -14.68 2.85 -29.84
CA GLN A 294 -14.55 3.71 -31.02
C GLN A 294 -13.11 3.88 -31.51
N GLY A 295 -12.11 3.64 -30.65
CA GLY A 295 -10.72 3.91 -30.95
C GLY A 295 -10.17 3.04 -32.08
N THR A 296 -9.36 3.67 -32.93
CA THR A 296 -8.54 3.02 -33.96
C THR A 296 -7.34 2.36 -33.30
N GLY A 297 -7.02 1.10 -33.60
CA GLY A 297 -5.85 0.45 -33.01
C GLY A 297 -5.91 -1.08 -33.10
N GLN A 298 -4.74 -1.72 -33.01
CA GLN A 298 -4.65 -3.18 -33.00
C GLN A 298 -5.46 -3.79 -31.86
N LYS A 299 -6.03 -4.97 -32.09
CA LYS A 299 -6.81 -5.69 -31.06
C LYS A 299 -5.98 -5.92 -29.78
N TRP A 300 -4.68 -6.17 -29.90
CA TRP A 300 -3.79 -6.37 -28.74
C TRP A 300 -3.54 -5.11 -27.91
N SER A 301 -3.52 -3.90 -28.49
CA SER A 301 -3.45 -2.67 -27.68
C SER A 301 -4.77 -2.40 -26.95
N LYS A 302 -5.91 -2.82 -27.52
CA LYS A 302 -7.22 -2.77 -26.82
C LYS A 302 -7.25 -3.69 -25.60
N VAL A 303 -6.57 -4.84 -25.64
CA VAL A 303 -6.45 -5.74 -24.48
C VAL A 303 -5.80 -5.02 -23.29
N LEU A 304 -4.75 -4.21 -23.51
CA LEU A 304 -4.15 -3.41 -22.43
C LEU A 304 -5.18 -2.50 -21.76
N MET A 305 -5.97 -1.79 -22.56
CA MET A 305 -6.99 -0.89 -22.04
C MET A 305 -8.08 -1.64 -21.25
N ILE A 306 -8.50 -2.81 -21.72
CA ILE A 306 -9.46 -3.67 -21.00
C ILE A 306 -8.88 -4.13 -19.66
N ILE A 307 -7.59 -4.51 -19.62
CA ILE A 307 -6.91 -4.88 -18.38
C ILE A 307 -6.91 -3.71 -17.39
N PHE A 308 -6.47 -2.52 -17.82
CA PHE A 308 -6.47 -1.32 -16.97
C PHE A 308 -7.88 -0.93 -16.51
N MET A 309 -8.88 -1.02 -17.38
CA MET A 309 -10.27 -0.78 -17.03
C MET A 309 -10.74 -1.76 -15.94
N THR A 310 -10.47 -3.05 -16.11
CA THR A 310 -10.83 -4.08 -15.13
C THR A 310 -10.13 -3.82 -13.78
N MET A 311 -8.86 -3.45 -13.82
CA MET A 311 -8.12 -3.06 -12.61
C MET A 311 -8.72 -1.83 -11.94
N SER A 312 -9.11 -0.79 -12.69
CA SER A 312 -9.79 0.39 -12.15
C SER A 312 -11.12 0.04 -11.48
N VAL A 313 -11.93 -0.84 -12.10
CA VAL A 313 -13.17 -1.35 -11.46
C VAL A 313 -12.84 -2.04 -10.14
N LEU A 314 -11.87 -2.95 -10.13
CA LEU A 314 -11.47 -3.67 -8.93
C LEU A 314 -10.96 -2.72 -7.84
N GLN A 315 -10.18 -1.70 -8.20
CA GLN A 315 -9.72 -0.66 -7.28
C GLN A 315 -10.91 0.13 -6.71
N LEU A 316 -11.86 0.54 -7.55
CA LEU A 316 -13.08 1.22 -7.11
C LEU A 316 -13.89 0.38 -6.12
N VAL A 317 -14.09 -0.91 -6.43
CA VAL A 317 -14.75 -1.87 -5.53
C VAL A 317 -13.98 -1.98 -4.22
N SER A 318 -12.65 -2.06 -4.27
CA SER A 318 -11.82 -2.15 -3.07
C SER A 318 -11.91 -0.90 -2.19
N VAL A 319 -11.99 0.30 -2.78
CA VAL A 319 -12.16 1.57 -2.07
C VAL A 319 -13.57 1.64 -1.46
N TYR A 320 -14.58 1.13 -2.15
CA TYR A 320 -15.93 1.05 -1.59
C TYR A 320 -16.00 0.09 -0.40
N VAL A 321 -15.37 -1.08 -0.53
CA VAL A 321 -15.36 -2.14 0.48
C VAL A 321 -14.54 -1.74 1.70
N LEU A 322 -13.35 -1.17 1.49
CA LEU A 322 -12.45 -0.72 2.53
C LEU A 322 -11.97 0.71 2.20
N PRO A 323 -12.75 1.73 2.61
CA PRO A 323 -12.48 3.14 2.34
C PRO A 323 -11.09 3.60 2.73
N THR A 324 -10.52 4.47 1.90
CA THR A 324 -9.20 5.05 2.10
C THR A 324 -9.24 6.13 3.18
N GLN A 325 -8.09 6.37 3.79
CA GLN A 325 -7.91 7.41 4.78
C GLN A 325 -6.81 8.35 4.30
N VAL A 326 -7.05 9.65 4.50
CA VAL A 326 -6.08 10.70 4.14
C VAL A 326 -5.15 11.01 5.31
N VAL A 327 -5.61 10.72 6.53
CA VAL A 327 -4.90 11.02 7.77
C VAL A 327 -4.68 9.70 8.52
N ALA A 328 -3.48 9.50 9.05
CA ALA A 328 -3.18 8.39 9.96
C ALA A 328 -3.72 8.69 11.37
N TYR A 329 -4.08 7.66 12.13
CA TYR A 329 -4.50 7.80 13.52
C TYR A 329 -3.40 7.33 14.47
N SER A 330 -3.01 8.17 15.42
CA SER A 330 -2.02 7.86 16.44
C SER A 330 -2.64 7.73 17.82
N ILE A 331 -2.42 6.58 18.46
CA ILE A 331 -2.70 6.36 19.89
C ILE A 331 -1.45 6.63 20.71
N LYS A 332 -1.62 7.14 21.94
CA LYS A 332 -0.49 7.42 22.83
C LYS A 332 -0.03 6.12 23.51
N GLY A 333 1.27 5.80 23.39
CA GLY A 333 1.88 4.67 24.10
C GLY A 333 1.88 4.86 25.62
N VAL A 334 1.93 3.76 26.38
CA VAL A 334 1.93 3.79 27.86
C VAL A 334 3.35 3.77 28.43
N ALA A 335 4.25 3.03 27.80
CA ALA A 335 5.64 2.91 28.22
C ALA A 335 6.58 3.63 27.25
N GLU A 336 7.71 4.13 27.76
CA GLU A 336 8.84 4.52 26.93
C GLU A 336 9.97 3.49 27.08
N PHE A 337 10.71 3.26 26.00
CA PHE A 337 11.74 2.22 25.94
C PHE A 337 12.84 2.65 25.02
N ASN A 338 14.07 2.45 25.47
CA ASN A 338 15.24 3.01 24.82
C ASN A 338 15.95 1.99 23.91
N ASP A 339 15.83 0.67 24.14
CA ASP A 339 16.56 -0.32 23.34
C ASP A 339 15.92 -1.73 23.25
N PRO A 340 15.05 -2.00 22.25
CA PRO A 340 14.52 -3.34 21.97
C PRO A 340 15.53 -4.30 21.32
N TYR A 341 16.66 -3.82 20.79
CA TYR A 341 17.62 -4.69 20.10
C TYR A 341 18.34 -5.64 21.03
N ARG A 342 18.62 -5.22 22.26
CA ARG A 342 19.31 -6.02 23.27
C ARG A 342 18.61 -7.35 23.56
N TYR A 343 17.29 -7.41 23.39
CA TYR A 343 16.47 -8.60 23.64
C TYR A 343 16.36 -9.53 22.42
N LEU A 344 16.56 -9.00 21.21
CA LEU A 344 16.45 -9.76 19.95
C LEU A 344 17.77 -10.43 19.53
N GLU A 345 18.91 -9.93 19.99
CA GLU A 345 20.25 -10.37 19.56
C GLU A 345 20.55 -11.86 19.84
N LYS A 346 19.80 -12.51 20.74
CA LYS A 346 20.01 -13.91 21.11
C LYS A 346 19.28 -14.94 20.23
N ARG A 347 18.48 -14.54 19.23
CA ARG A 347 17.62 -15.48 18.50
C ARG A 347 18.10 -15.74 17.06
N LYS A 348 18.37 -17.00 16.73
CA LYS A 348 18.37 -17.49 15.34
C LYS A 348 16.94 -17.95 15.04
N LEU A 349 16.14 -17.11 14.39
CA LEU A 349 14.84 -17.56 13.90
C LEU A 349 15.00 -18.35 12.60
N GLU A 350 14.49 -19.57 12.61
CA GLU A 350 14.22 -20.33 11.40
C GLU A 350 13.00 -19.71 10.71
N HIS A 351 13.20 -19.21 9.49
CA HIS A 351 12.14 -18.59 8.72
C HIS A 351 11.28 -19.69 8.09
N SER A 352 9.99 -19.74 8.41
CA SER A 352 9.10 -20.83 8.01
C SER A 352 8.71 -20.83 6.53
N HIS A 353 8.86 -19.69 5.84
CA HIS A 353 8.42 -19.58 4.45
C HIS A 353 9.53 -19.93 3.44
N PRO A 354 9.32 -20.87 2.50
CA PRO A 354 10.36 -21.31 1.57
C PRO A 354 10.88 -20.17 0.69
N LEU A 355 10.02 -19.22 0.27
CA LEU A 355 10.46 -18.03 -0.48
C LEU A 355 11.27 -17.05 0.38
N ALA A 356 10.99 -16.92 1.68
CA ALA A 356 11.81 -16.09 2.55
C ALA A 356 13.19 -16.72 2.73
N SER A 357 13.26 -18.06 2.88
CA SER A 357 14.52 -18.80 2.89
C SER A 357 15.29 -18.63 1.58
N PHE A 358 14.61 -18.70 0.43
CA PHE A 358 15.23 -18.45 -0.87
C PHE A 358 15.80 -17.03 -0.98
N LEU A 359 15.05 -16.01 -0.54
CA LEU A 359 15.52 -14.63 -0.56
C LEU A 359 16.66 -14.38 0.43
N LEU A 360 16.65 -15.03 1.59
CA LEU A 360 17.79 -15.05 2.51
C LEU A 360 19.01 -15.72 1.88
N HIS A 361 18.83 -16.73 1.04
CA HIS A 361 19.94 -17.33 0.31
C HIS A 361 20.51 -16.39 -0.76
N MET A 362 19.63 -15.74 -1.53
CA MET A 362 20.03 -14.80 -2.60
C MET A 362 20.61 -13.48 -2.06
N PHE A 363 20.09 -12.98 -0.94
CA PHE A 363 20.43 -11.67 -0.37
C PHE A 363 20.60 -11.73 1.16
N PRO A 364 21.55 -12.54 1.69
CA PRO A 364 21.60 -12.91 3.11
C PRO A 364 21.64 -11.72 4.05
N ASN A 365 22.49 -10.73 3.77
CA ASN A 365 22.66 -9.59 4.68
C ASN A 365 21.46 -8.64 4.65
N ARG A 366 20.86 -8.41 3.48
CA ARG A 366 19.76 -7.43 3.31
C ARG A 366 18.41 -8.01 3.75
N ALA A 367 18.10 -9.23 3.33
CA ALA A 367 16.86 -9.89 3.72
C ALA A 367 16.83 -10.12 5.23
N LYS A 368 17.93 -10.61 5.83
CA LYS A 368 18.04 -10.80 7.28
C LYS A 368 17.80 -9.50 8.05
N LYS A 369 18.39 -8.38 7.56
CA LYS A 369 18.15 -7.06 8.15
C LYS A 369 16.67 -6.68 8.13
N ILE A 370 16.02 -6.75 6.98
CA ILE A 370 14.59 -6.38 6.84
C ILE A 370 13.71 -7.21 7.79
N PHE A 371 13.95 -8.51 7.90
CA PHE A 371 13.21 -9.36 8.84
C PHE A 371 13.50 -9.01 10.30
N THR A 372 14.75 -8.69 10.64
CA THR A 372 15.13 -8.27 11.99
C THR A 372 14.45 -6.95 12.36
N ASP A 373 14.48 -5.96 11.46
CA ASP A 373 13.85 -4.65 11.66
C ASP A 373 12.33 -4.76 11.86
N ARG A 374 11.68 -5.69 11.14
CA ARG A 374 10.25 -6.02 11.34
C ARG A 374 9.97 -6.53 12.74
N GLU A 375 10.77 -7.47 13.23
CA GLU A 375 10.64 -8.03 14.58
C GLU A 375 10.90 -6.98 15.66
N CYS A 376 11.89 -6.10 15.44
CA CYS A 376 12.15 -4.96 16.32
C CYS A 376 10.93 -4.05 16.47
N ILE A 377 10.25 -3.74 15.37
CA ILE A 377 9.03 -2.92 15.40
C ILE A 377 7.93 -3.59 16.19
N ILE A 378 7.72 -4.91 16.02
CA ILE A 378 6.69 -5.64 16.76
C ILE A 378 6.99 -5.66 18.24
N TYR A 379 8.24 -5.98 18.57
CA TYR A 379 8.69 -6.01 19.94
C TYR A 379 8.46 -4.65 20.60
N ASP A 380 8.80 -3.58 19.89
CA ASP A 380 8.58 -2.21 20.33
C ASP A 380 7.08 -1.90 20.50
N VAL A 381 6.22 -2.23 19.53
CA VAL A 381 4.76 -2.03 19.63
C VAL A 381 4.22 -2.70 20.89
N LEU A 382 4.53 -3.99 21.09
CA LEU A 382 4.06 -4.76 22.23
C LEU A 382 4.62 -4.24 23.56
N TYR A 383 5.89 -3.87 23.60
CA TYR A 383 6.48 -3.29 24.81
C TYR A 383 5.81 -1.96 25.18
N LYS A 384 5.53 -1.10 24.19
CA LYS A 384 4.87 0.20 24.40
C LYS A 384 3.44 0.08 24.94
N THR A 385 2.82 -1.09 24.86
CA THR A 385 1.55 -1.38 25.56
C THR A 385 1.74 -1.68 27.05
N GLY A 386 2.97 -1.62 27.57
CA GLY A 386 3.30 -1.97 28.95
C GLY A 386 3.48 -3.48 29.18
N MET A 387 3.58 -4.27 28.11
CA MET A 387 3.87 -5.71 28.20
C MET A 387 5.32 -5.93 28.63
N LYS A 388 5.55 -6.79 29.65
CA LYS A 388 6.91 -7.13 30.08
C LYS A 388 7.68 -7.87 28.96
N PRO A 389 9.01 -7.69 28.84
CA PRO A 389 9.86 -8.36 27.84
C PRO A 389 9.63 -9.87 27.67
N ALA A 390 9.47 -10.60 28.78
CA ALA A 390 9.24 -12.04 28.76
C ALA A 390 7.95 -12.41 28.01
N PHE A 391 6.85 -11.67 28.23
CA PHE A 391 5.59 -11.91 27.54
C PHE A 391 5.64 -11.47 26.07
N VAL A 392 6.34 -10.37 25.77
CA VAL A 392 6.56 -9.96 24.37
C VAL A 392 7.24 -11.10 23.61
N LYS A 393 8.27 -11.70 24.21
CA LYS A 393 8.97 -12.86 23.64
C LYS A 393 8.02 -14.05 23.49
N ALA A 394 7.19 -14.36 24.48
CA ALA A 394 6.20 -15.44 24.41
C ALA A 394 5.15 -15.22 23.29
N VAL A 395 4.65 -13.99 23.13
CA VAL A 395 3.71 -13.63 22.06
C VAL A 395 4.34 -13.78 20.67
N ILE A 396 5.57 -13.33 20.50
CA ILE A 396 6.31 -13.45 19.22
C ILE A 396 6.77 -14.89 18.96
N SER A 397 7.05 -15.68 20.00
CA SER A 397 7.54 -17.05 19.87
C SER A 397 6.44 -18.08 19.65
N ASN A 398 5.20 -17.77 20.05
CA ASN A 398 4.10 -18.72 20.00
C ASN A 398 3.74 -19.06 18.53
N PRO A 399 3.92 -20.32 18.07
CA PRO A 399 3.62 -20.71 16.69
C PRO A 399 2.11 -20.73 16.39
N THR A 400 1.26 -20.92 17.40
CA THR A 400 -0.20 -20.69 17.29
C THR A 400 -0.52 -19.20 17.17
N GLY A 401 0.32 -18.37 17.78
CA GLY A 401 0.43 -16.94 17.52
C GLY A 401 1.06 -16.58 16.17
N ALA A 402 1.67 -17.51 15.42
CA ALA A 402 2.24 -17.21 14.08
C ALA A 402 1.17 -16.89 13.01
N ASN A 403 -0.12 -16.95 13.34
CA ASN A 403 -1.19 -16.29 12.57
C ASN A 403 -1.18 -14.76 12.72
N ILE A 404 -0.40 -14.23 13.67
CA ILE A 404 -0.08 -12.82 13.83
C ILE A 404 1.02 -12.52 12.82
N THR A 405 0.60 -12.32 11.58
CA THR A 405 1.50 -12.05 10.48
C THR A 405 1.97 -10.61 10.55
N ILE A 406 3.24 -10.38 10.21
CA ILE A 406 3.86 -9.04 10.20
C ILE A 406 3.57 -8.30 8.89
N ALA A 407 3.24 -9.06 7.85
CA ALA A 407 2.95 -8.51 6.55
C ALA A 407 1.68 -7.65 6.60
N VAL A 408 1.70 -6.52 5.90
CA VAL A 408 0.56 -5.60 5.79
C VAL A 408 -0.70 -6.32 5.32
N GLN A 409 -0.53 -7.41 4.55
CA GLN A 409 -1.58 -8.33 4.15
C GLN A 409 -1.29 -9.70 4.75
N ASN A 410 -2.32 -10.39 5.26
CA ASN A 410 -2.13 -11.67 5.91
C ASN A 410 -1.74 -12.72 4.84
N PRO A 411 -0.49 -13.23 4.81
CA PRO A 411 -0.04 -14.17 3.81
C PRO A 411 -0.92 -15.40 3.79
N GLY A 412 -1.15 -15.94 2.60
CA GLY A 412 -1.99 -17.11 2.48
C GLY A 412 -2.23 -17.56 1.05
N ARG A 413 -3.05 -18.61 0.92
CA ARG A 413 -3.40 -19.21 -0.38
C ARG A 413 -4.07 -18.21 -1.33
N TRP A 414 -4.69 -17.17 -0.80
CA TRP A 414 -5.35 -16.14 -1.58
C TRP A 414 -4.34 -15.32 -2.42
N GLU A 415 -3.10 -15.10 -1.94
CA GLU A 415 -2.06 -14.37 -2.68
C GLU A 415 -1.71 -15.12 -3.96
N GLY A 416 -1.42 -16.41 -3.83
CA GLY A 416 -1.18 -17.30 -4.98
C GLY A 416 -2.38 -17.33 -5.91
N ALA A 417 -3.60 -17.47 -5.38
CA ALA A 417 -4.82 -17.46 -6.19
C ALA A 417 -4.99 -16.16 -6.99
N VAL A 418 -4.68 -15.01 -6.41
CA VAL A 418 -4.77 -13.71 -7.10
C VAL A 418 -3.65 -13.54 -8.13
N ILE A 419 -2.42 -13.91 -7.78
CA ILE A 419 -1.27 -13.79 -8.70
C ILE A 419 -1.49 -14.68 -9.92
N PHE A 420 -1.70 -15.98 -9.70
CA PHE A 420 -1.91 -16.92 -10.81
C PHE A 420 -3.24 -16.68 -11.52
N GLY A 421 -4.32 -16.44 -10.77
CA GLY A 421 -5.65 -16.22 -11.34
C GLY A 421 -5.72 -14.97 -12.21
N SER A 422 -5.13 -13.86 -11.77
CA SER A 422 -5.09 -12.64 -12.58
C SER A 422 -4.24 -12.81 -13.83
N THR A 423 -3.05 -13.40 -13.74
CA THR A 423 -2.20 -13.68 -14.90
C THR A 423 -2.90 -14.57 -15.92
N VAL A 424 -3.54 -15.66 -15.47
CA VAL A 424 -4.33 -16.54 -16.36
C VAL A 424 -5.49 -15.77 -16.99
N ALA A 425 -6.25 -14.99 -16.22
CA ALA A 425 -7.35 -14.18 -16.76
C ALA A 425 -6.87 -13.21 -17.85
N TRP A 426 -5.72 -12.55 -17.66
CA TRP A 426 -5.13 -11.64 -18.64
C TRP A 426 -4.65 -12.36 -19.89
N LEU A 427 -4.05 -13.54 -19.76
CA LEU A 427 -3.71 -14.37 -20.91
C LEU A 427 -4.97 -14.83 -21.65
N MET A 428 -6.02 -15.23 -20.93
CA MET A 428 -7.29 -15.62 -21.56
C MET A 428 -7.93 -14.48 -22.37
N LEU A 429 -7.79 -13.22 -21.94
CA LEU A 429 -8.22 -12.07 -22.75
C LEU A 429 -7.48 -11.98 -24.10
N GLY A 430 -6.27 -12.52 -24.19
CA GLY A 430 -5.49 -12.63 -25.42
C GLY A 430 -6.09 -13.56 -26.49
N PHE A 431 -7.08 -14.41 -26.15
CA PHE A 431 -7.79 -15.20 -27.16
C PHE A 431 -8.67 -14.33 -28.06
N TRP A 432 -9.21 -13.22 -27.56
CA TRP A 432 -10.04 -12.30 -28.35
C TRP A 432 -9.26 -11.67 -29.52
N PRO A 433 -8.12 -11.00 -29.34
CA PRO A 433 -7.36 -10.47 -30.48
C PRO A 433 -6.83 -11.57 -31.41
N GLY A 434 -6.74 -12.81 -30.93
CA GLY A 434 -6.11 -13.94 -31.60
C GLY A 434 -4.64 -14.03 -31.22
N PHE A 435 -4.26 -15.15 -30.63
CA PHE A 435 -2.85 -15.52 -30.45
C PHE A 435 -2.20 -15.88 -31.78
N MET A 436 -0.87 -15.77 -31.84
CA MET A 436 -0.06 -16.10 -33.03
C MET A 436 -0.26 -15.13 -34.19
N ALA A 437 -0.77 -13.93 -33.93
CA ALA A 437 -0.73 -12.87 -34.93
C ALA A 437 0.72 -12.45 -35.24
N GLY A 438 1.65 -12.74 -34.31
CA GLY A 438 3.08 -12.50 -34.48
C GLY A 438 3.43 -11.01 -34.46
N THR A 439 2.50 -10.18 -33.98
CA THR A 439 2.71 -8.73 -33.93
C THR A 439 3.66 -8.37 -32.80
N ILE A 440 4.45 -7.32 -32.98
CA ILE A 440 5.33 -6.78 -31.92
C ILE A 440 4.49 -6.41 -30.68
N THR A 441 3.30 -5.85 -30.89
CA THR A 441 2.35 -5.49 -29.82
C THR A 441 1.95 -6.71 -28.99
N GLU A 442 1.59 -7.83 -29.63
CA GLU A 442 1.27 -9.09 -28.95
C GLU A 442 2.41 -9.52 -28.03
N ILE A 443 3.64 -9.57 -28.56
CA ILE A 443 4.82 -9.99 -27.80
C ILE A 443 5.04 -9.08 -26.59
N LEU A 444 4.97 -7.76 -26.78
CA LEU A 444 5.16 -6.79 -25.70
C LEU A 444 4.11 -6.95 -24.59
N VAL A 445 2.84 -7.16 -24.96
CA VAL A 445 1.75 -7.37 -23.99
C VAL A 445 1.94 -8.68 -23.23
N LEU A 446 2.32 -9.77 -23.91
CA LEU A 446 2.55 -11.06 -23.27
C LEU A 446 3.74 -11.03 -22.32
N VAL A 447 4.85 -10.41 -22.73
CA VAL A 447 6.02 -10.20 -21.86
C VAL A 447 5.61 -9.37 -20.65
N TRP A 448 4.85 -8.29 -20.83
CA TRP A 448 4.38 -7.46 -19.73
C TRP A 448 3.54 -8.24 -18.70
N ILE A 449 2.60 -9.08 -19.16
CA ILE A 449 1.77 -9.91 -18.28
C ILE A 449 2.61 -10.96 -17.54
N LEU A 450 3.46 -11.70 -18.26
CA LEU A 450 4.22 -12.82 -17.70
C LEU A 450 5.34 -12.36 -16.75
N VAL A 451 6.08 -11.31 -17.14
CA VAL A 451 7.16 -10.75 -16.33
C VAL A 451 6.63 -10.03 -15.09
N GLY A 452 5.37 -9.59 -15.11
CA GLY A 452 4.70 -9.05 -13.92
C GLY A 452 4.65 -10.02 -12.74
N VAL A 453 4.59 -11.34 -12.99
CA VAL A 453 4.51 -12.37 -11.93
C VAL A 453 5.75 -12.38 -11.02
N PRO A 454 6.98 -12.65 -11.52
CA PRO A 454 8.16 -12.68 -10.67
C PRO A 454 8.42 -11.33 -9.99
N PHE A 455 8.14 -10.22 -10.65
CA PHE A 455 8.29 -8.89 -10.04
C PHE A 455 7.29 -8.65 -8.92
N HIS A 456 6.07 -9.13 -9.06
CA HIS A 456 5.08 -8.99 -8.00
C HIS A 456 5.39 -9.88 -6.80
N ILE A 457 5.87 -11.11 -7.03
CA ILE A 457 6.39 -11.97 -5.96
C ILE A 457 7.54 -11.26 -5.23
N LEU A 458 8.50 -10.71 -5.98
CA LEU A 458 9.62 -9.96 -5.40
C LEU A 458 9.12 -8.76 -4.58
N ARG A 459 8.09 -8.04 -5.06
CA ARG A 459 7.45 -6.94 -4.35
C ARG A 459 6.89 -7.39 -3.00
N ILE A 460 6.06 -8.42 -2.96
CA ILE A 460 5.40 -8.87 -1.72
C ILE A 460 6.45 -9.24 -0.66
N PHE A 461 7.47 -10.00 -1.04
CA PHE A 461 8.42 -10.51 -0.07
C PHE A 461 9.53 -9.52 0.32
N LEU A 462 10.00 -8.67 -0.61
CA LEU A 462 11.07 -7.71 -0.31
C LEU A 462 10.55 -6.35 0.12
N PHE A 463 9.43 -5.87 -0.44
CA PHE A 463 9.00 -4.47 -0.31
C PHE A 463 7.91 -4.25 0.70
N ASP A 464 7.11 -5.25 1.04
CA ASP A 464 6.01 -5.07 1.97
C ASP A 464 6.45 -5.53 3.37
N PRO A 465 6.75 -4.62 4.33
CA PRO A 465 6.38 -3.21 4.37
C PRO A 465 7.44 -2.21 3.87
N SER A 466 6.96 -1.21 3.13
CA SER A 466 7.73 -0.24 2.33
C SER A 466 8.58 0.73 3.16
N TYR A 467 8.14 1.04 4.38
CA TYR A 467 8.79 2.01 5.28
C TYR A 467 10.09 1.48 5.93
N LEU A 468 10.38 0.18 5.87
CA LEU A 468 11.61 -0.41 6.42
C LEU A 468 12.80 -0.35 5.47
N ILE A 469 12.56 0.03 4.21
CA ILE A 469 13.60 0.04 3.19
C ILE A 469 14.23 1.42 3.15
N GLY A 470 15.55 1.48 3.37
CA GLY A 470 16.29 2.72 3.21
C GLY A 470 16.07 3.32 1.82
N TRP A 471 15.85 4.64 1.76
CA TRP A 471 15.40 5.36 0.57
C TRP A 471 16.25 5.06 -0.69
N LYS A 472 17.56 4.84 -0.55
CA LYS A 472 18.46 4.50 -1.67
C LYS A 472 18.10 3.17 -2.30
N LEU A 473 17.94 2.14 -1.45
CA LEU A 473 17.57 0.80 -1.92
C LEU A 473 16.18 0.85 -2.53
N TYR A 474 15.27 1.57 -1.88
CA TYR A 474 13.92 1.79 -2.37
C TYR A 474 13.90 2.42 -3.76
N LEU A 475 14.69 3.47 -3.99
CA LEU A 475 14.78 4.17 -5.26
C LEU A 475 15.41 3.31 -6.36
N VAL A 476 16.51 2.61 -6.07
CA VAL A 476 17.15 1.70 -7.05
C VAL A 476 16.17 0.63 -7.48
N LEU A 477 15.51 0.01 -6.51
CA LEU A 477 14.54 -1.01 -6.76
C LEU A 477 13.29 -0.49 -7.49
N THR A 478 12.83 0.72 -7.16
CA THR A 478 11.76 1.43 -7.87
C THR A 478 12.11 1.58 -9.35
N ILE A 479 13.32 2.02 -9.67
CA ILE A 479 13.75 2.19 -11.06
C ILE A 479 13.81 0.83 -11.77
N VAL A 480 14.48 -0.16 -11.17
CA VAL A 480 14.67 -1.49 -11.76
C VAL A 480 13.33 -2.20 -12.00
N LEU A 481 12.35 -2.03 -11.11
CA LEU A 481 11.08 -2.73 -11.22
C LEU A 481 10.01 -1.97 -12.01
N LEU A 482 10.01 -0.64 -11.99
CA LEU A 482 8.94 0.13 -12.63
C LEU A 482 9.26 0.50 -14.06
N VAL A 483 10.51 0.89 -14.36
CA VAL A 483 10.89 1.38 -15.69
C VAL A 483 10.65 0.33 -16.78
N PRO A 484 11.00 -0.96 -16.59
CA PRO A 484 10.71 -1.98 -17.60
C PRO A 484 9.22 -2.18 -17.84
N GLY A 485 8.40 -2.24 -16.78
CA GLY A 485 6.95 -2.43 -16.91
C GLY A 485 6.27 -1.26 -17.62
N MET A 486 6.59 -0.03 -17.21
CA MET A 486 6.11 1.18 -17.88
C MET A 486 6.58 1.25 -19.34
N GLY A 487 7.84 0.91 -19.60
CA GLY A 487 8.41 0.87 -20.95
C GLY A 487 7.67 -0.12 -21.84
N LEU A 488 7.35 -1.31 -21.34
CA LEU A 488 6.60 -2.33 -22.07
C LEU A 488 5.17 -1.86 -22.40
N VAL A 489 4.45 -1.31 -21.43
CA VAL A 489 3.07 -0.82 -21.62
C VAL A 489 3.04 0.33 -22.63
N LEU A 490 3.91 1.32 -22.47
CA LEU A 490 3.97 2.47 -23.36
C LEU A 490 4.38 2.05 -24.77
N SER A 491 5.38 1.18 -24.90
CA SER A 491 5.81 0.66 -26.20
C SER A 491 4.68 -0.12 -26.87
N ALA A 492 4.04 -1.07 -26.17
CA ALA A 492 2.93 -1.84 -26.73
C ALA A 492 1.78 -0.94 -27.18
N THR A 493 1.49 0.11 -26.41
CA THR A 493 0.44 1.06 -26.75
C THR A 493 0.82 1.88 -27.99
N VAL A 494 1.99 2.51 -27.99
CA VAL A 494 2.50 3.30 -29.12
C VAL A 494 2.57 2.44 -30.39
N TYR A 495 3.11 1.23 -30.30
CA TYR A 495 3.21 0.34 -31.45
C TYR A 495 1.84 -0.10 -31.98
N GLY A 496 0.93 -0.50 -31.10
CA GLY A 496 -0.38 -0.99 -31.50
C GLY A 496 -1.29 0.06 -32.13
N TYR A 497 -1.10 1.33 -31.80
CA TYR A 497 -1.88 2.44 -32.36
C TYR A 497 -1.23 3.09 -33.58
N ILE A 498 0.09 3.28 -33.60
CA ILE A 498 0.78 3.98 -34.71
C ILE A 498 1.06 3.05 -35.88
N PHE A 499 1.69 1.92 -35.61
CA PHE A 499 2.20 1.01 -36.65
C PHE A 499 1.21 -0.11 -36.96
N GLY A 500 0.09 -0.12 -36.24
CA GLY A 500 -0.84 -1.22 -36.25
C GLY A 500 -2.00 -1.11 -37.22
N THR A 501 -2.19 0.05 -37.83
CA THR A 501 -3.09 0.20 -38.98
C THR A 501 -2.45 -0.50 -40.18
N PRO A 502 -3.10 -1.50 -40.80
CA PRO A 502 -2.63 -2.03 -42.07
C PRO A 502 -2.52 -0.87 -43.05
N ILE A 503 -1.36 -0.70 -43.65
CA ILE A 503 -1.22 0.19 -44.80
C ILE A 503 -2.12 -0.43 -45.86
N GLU A 504 -3.29 0.16 -46.10
CA GLU A 504 -4.07 -0.17 -47.29
C GLU A 504 -3.19 0.21 -48.49
N ILE A 505 -2.54 -0.79 -49.07
CA ILE A 505 -1.87 -0.63 -50.35
C ILE A 505 -3.00 -0.54 -51.37
N SER A 506 -3.47 0.68 -51.61
CA SER A 506 -4.46 1.01 -52.65
C SER A 506 -3.86 0.88 -54.04
#